data_AF-A0A1I8GDE7-F1
#
_entry.id   AF-A0A1I8GDE7-F1
#
_cell.length_a   1.000
_cell.length_b   1.000
_cell.length_c   1.000
_cell.angle_alpha   90.00
_cell.angle_beta   90.00
_cell.angle_gamma   90.00
#
_symmetry.space_group_name_H-M   'P 1'
#
loop_
_entity.id
_entity.type
_entity.pdbx_description
1 polymer ?
#
loop_
_entity_poly.entity_id
_entity_poly.type
_entity_poly.pdbx_seq_one_letter_code
_entity_poly.pdbx_strand_id
1 'polypeptide(L)'
;DEGAPVQQPIRLEDALFGGRTEAFVPHAEATETVELRYRDVVSLYPTVNKFDKYPLKAESSGSPGMAEDAKAAYMASFFEREGVRLEKVEENPGLRFVAKIFLNSLWGKFCQRDDLTSTEIVDSYEAWLQRLTDPSIKVKSCEPIGESFMMLEYKPRFGGAGERAFKYANVPIGVFTTSHARLRLYEALEGLGTRVIYADTDSVVYRCSPGEYEPPGGSSLGQWTDEVPAGCRMVQFTTGGPKLYRYVVEKPD
;
A
#
# COMPACT_ATOMS: atom_id res chain seq x y z
N ASP A 1 -20.36 18.36 39.23
CA ASP A 1 -20.09 18.41 37.78
C ASP A 1 -18.68 17.92 37.51
N GLU A 2 -18.55 16.64 37.19
CA GLU A 2 -17.32 16.15 36.56
C GLU A 2 -17.40 16.57 35.09
N GLY A 3 -16.40 17.31 34.61
CA GLY A 3 -16.39 17.82 33.25
C GLY A 3 -16.38 16.65 32.25
N ALA A 4 -17.35 16.61 31.34
CA ALA A 4 -17.41 15.59 30.29
C ALA A 4 -16.06 15.55 29.54
N PRO A 5 -15.49 14.35 29.28
CA PRO A 5 -14.17 14.25 28.67
C PRO A 5 -14.17 14.94 27.31
N VAL A 6 -13.34 15.97 27.17
CA VAL A 6 -13.19 16.73 25.92
C VAL A 6 -12.75 15.74 24.84
N GLN A 7 -13.68 15.43 23.93
CA GLN A 7 -13.44 14.45 22.88
C GLN A 7 -12.33 14.97 21.97
N GLN A 8 -11.15 14.35 22.07
CA GLN A 8 -9.98 14.78 21.32
C GLN A 8 -10.24 14.67 19.81
N PRO A 9 -9.73 15.61 18.98
CA PRO A 9 -9.86 15.52 17.53
C PRO A 9 -9.38 14.17 17.00
N ILE A 10 -10.05 13.65 15.98
CA ILE A 10 -9.68 12.39 15.35
C ILE A 10 -8.26 12.51 14.78
N ARG A 11 -7.32 11.76 15.36
CA ARG A 11 -5.95 11.63 14.87
C ARG A 11 -5.96 10.90 13.53
N LEU A 12 -5.77 11.64 12.43
CA LEU A 12 -5.85 11.10 11.07
C LEU A 12 -4.82 9.98 10.82
N GLU A 13 -3.66 10.06 11.48
CA GLU A 13 -2.61 9.04 11.47
C GLU A 13 -3.03 7.70 12.11
N ASP A 14 -3.91 7.73 13.12
CA ASP A 14 -4.38 6.54 13.84
C ASP A 14 -5.78 6.07 13.37
N ALA A 15 -6.54 6.90 12.65
CA ALA A 15 -7.95 6.64 12.32
C ALA A 15 -8.18 5.95 10.96
N LEU A 16 -7.30 6.15 9.97
CA LEU A 16 -7.54 5.73 8.58
C LEU A 16 -6.37 4.98 7.93
N PHE A 17 -5.39 4.50 8.70
CA PHE A 17 -4.24 3.74 8.20
C PHE A 17 -4.59 2.34 7.67
N GLY A 18 -3.77 1.81 6.75
CA GLY A 18 -3.81 0.40 6.29
C GLY A 18 -4.88 0.05 5.25
N GLY A 19 -4.69 -1.09 4.57
CA GLY A 19 -5.70 -1.68 3.67
C GLY A 19 -6.84 -2.37 4.45
N ARG A 20 -7.79 -2.98 3.73
CA ARG A 20 -8.80 -3.87 4.33
C ARG A 20 -8.41 -5.33 4.08
N THR A 21 -8.23 -6.10 5.14
CA THR A 21 -8.05 -7.56 5.07
C THR A 21 -9.26 -8.23 5.72
N GLU A 22 -9.81 -9.28 5.10
CA GLU A 22 -10.98 -10.00 5.60
C GLU A 22 -11.03 -11.46 5.12
N ALA A 23 -11.41 -12.37 6.01
CA ALA A 23 -11.53 -13.80 5.72
C ALA A 23 -13.00 -14.25 5.80
N PHE A 24 -13.74 -14.12 4.69
CA PHE A 24 -15.18 -14.37 4.62
C PHE A 24 -15.53 -15.86 4.67
N VAL A 25 -14.68 -16.72 4.08
CA VAL A 25 -14.90 -18.16 4.00
C VAL A 25 -13.58 -18.88 4.36
N PRO A 26 -13.55 -19.71 5.43
CA PRO A 26 -12.32 -20.36 5.88
C PRO A 26 -11.80 -21.45 4.94
N HIS A 27 -12.66 -22.02 4.09
CA HIS A 27 -12.31 -23.10 3.17
C HIS A 27 -13.25 -23.11 1.96
N ALA A 28 -12.69 -23.29 0.76
CA ALA A 28 -13.42 -23.40 -0.50
C ALA A 28 -12.69 -24.34 -1.46
N GLU A 29 -13.46 -25.08 -2.27
CA GLU A 29 -12.96 -25.99 -3.30
C GLU A 29 -13.62 -25.64 -4.64
N ALA A 30 -12.91 -25.91 -5.74
CA ALA A 30 -13.45 -25.81 -7.09
C ALA A 30 -14.31 -27.04 -7.41
N THR A 31 -15.33 -26.85 -8.25
CA THR A 31 -16.17 -27.94 -8.77
C THR A 31 -16.08 -27.99 -10.30
N GLU A 32 -16.83 -28.88 -10.95
CA GLU A 32 -16.94 -28.91 -12.42
C GLU A 32 -17.56 -27.63 -13.00
N THR A 33 -18.36 -26.89 -12.21
CA THR A 33 -19.14 -25.72 -12.65
C THR A 33 -18.72 -24.40 -12.00
N VAL A 34 -17.94 -24.44 -10.92
CA VAL A 34 -17.49 -23.27 -10.16
C VAL A 34 -15.97 -23.31 -10.03
N GLU A 35 -15.30 -22.32 -10.61
CA GLU A 35 -13.87 -22.13 -10.45
C GLU A 35 -13.55 -21.26 -9.22
N LEU A 36 -12.32 -21.37 -8.71
CA LEU A 36 -11.77 -20.41 -7.77
C LEU A 36 -10.80 -19.48 -8.51
N ARG A 37 -10.98 -18.16 -8.36
CA ARG A 37 -10.12 -17.13 -8.95
C ARG A 37 -9.46 -16.30 -7.85
N TYR A 38 -8.25 -15.81 -8.13
CA TYR A 38 -7.47 -14.95 -7.23
C TYR A 38 -6.83 -13.84 -8.07
N ARG A 39 -7.17 -12.58 -7.79
CA ARG A 39 -6.67 -11.41 -8.52
C ARG A 39 -6.03 -10.37 -7.60
N ASP A 40 -4.94 -9.75 -8.07
CA ASP A 40 -4.26 -8.58 -7.48
C ASP A 40 -4.51 -7.34 -8.35
N VAL A 41 -4.71 -6.16 -7.76
CA VAL A 41 -4.71 -4.90 -8.50
C VAL A 41 -3.26 -4.50 -8.76
N VAL A 42 -2.90 -4.36 -10.03
CA VAL A 42 -1.56 -3.93 -10.45
C VAL A 42 -1.21 -2.57 -9.85
N SER A 43 -0.49 -2.59 -8.72
CA SER A 43 -0.02 -1.44 -7.96
C SER A 43 -1.14 -0.46 -7.55
N LEU A 44 -2.03 -0.89 -6.64
CA LEU A 44 -3.19 -0.11 -6.20
C LEU A 44 -2.86 1.29 -5.64
N TYR A 45 -1.94 1.42 -4.68
CA TYR A 45 -1.62 2.76 -4.12
C TYR A 45 -1.03 3.72 -5.18
N PRO A 46 -0.10 3.30 -6.06
CA PRO A 46 0.31 4.10 -7.23
C PRO A 46 -0.82 4.43 -8.21
N THR A 47 -1.77 3.50 -8.43
CA THR A 47 -2.99 3.75 -9.24
C THR A 47 -3.80 4.90 -8.65
N VAL A 48 -4.09 4.81 -7.35
CA VAL A 48 -4.85 5.81 -6.60
C VAL A 48 -4.12 7.16 -6.61
N ASN A 49 -2.80 7.17 -6.39
CA ASN A 49 -1.96 8.37 -6.49
C ASN A 49 -1.96 9.04 -7.87
N LYS A 50 -2.38 8.33 -8.93
CA LYS A 50 -2.36 8.81 -10.31
C LYS A 50 -3.74 9.24 -10.83
N PHE A 51 -4.75 8.40 -10.60
CA PHE A 51 -6.07 8.55 -11.24
C PHE A 51 -7.14 9.17 -10.34
N ASP A 52 -7.01 9.04 -9.02
CA ASP A 52 -8.04 9.51 -8.10
C ASP A 52 -7.87 10.98 -7.73
N LYS A 53 -9.00 11.69 -7.63
CA LYS A 53 -9.04 13.14 -7.45
C LYS A 53 -8.79 13.54 -6.00
N TYR A 54 -7.52 13.68 -5.64
CA TYR A 54 -7.13 14.42 -4.43
C TYR A 54 -7.71 15.85 -4.47
N PRO A 55 -8.19 16.39 -3.33
CA PRO A 55 -8.81 17.73 -3.25
C PRO A 55 -7.80 18.89 -3.35
N LEU A 56 -6.72 18.74 -4.13
CA LEU A 56 -5.57 19.65 -4.20
C LEU A 56 -5.08 19.97 -5.62
N LYS A 57 -5.75 19.51 -6.70
CA LYS A 57 -5.25 19.78 -8.06
C LYS A 57 -6.30 19.89 -9.17
N ALA A 58 -7.29 20.76 -9.00
CA ALA A 58 -8.27 21.08 -10.05
C ALA A 58 -7.72 21.98 -11.18
N GLU A 59 -6.53 22.56 -11.03
CA GLU A 59 -6.02 23.68 -11.85
C GLU A 59 -4.83 23.31 -12.77
N SER A 60 -4.70 22.06 -13.25
CA SER A 60 -3.45 21.63 -13.93
C SER A 60 -3.56 20.51 -14.98
N SER A 61 -4.70 20.35 -15.68
CA SER A 61 -4.82 19.30 -16.70
C SER A 61 -5.77 19.67 -17.85
N GLY A 62 -5.30 19.50 -19.09
CA GLY A 62 -6.08 19.57 -20.33
C GLY A 62 -5.54 18.60 -21.38
N SER A 63 -6.37 18.28 -22.38
CA SER A 63 -6.15 17.29 -23.46
C SER A 63 -6.59 17.94 -24.80
N PRO A 64 -6.19 17.49 -26.02
CA PRO A 64 -6.45 16.13 -26.55
C PRO A 64 -5.46 15.57 -27.64
N GLY A 65 -5.72 14.36 -28.19
CA GLY A 65 -5.25 13.94 -29.53
C GLY A 65 -4.61 12.54 -29.64
N MET A 66 -4.98 11.76 -30.67
CA MET A 66 -4.58 10.35 -30.97
C MET A 66 -4.06 10.27 -32.44
N ALA A 67 -3.55 9.20 -33.07
CA ALA A 67 -3.32 7.74 -32.84
C ALA A 67 -2.24 7.28 -33.90
N GLU A 68 -1.77 6.03 -34.12
CA GLU A 68 -1.87 4.69 -33.48
C GLU A 68 -0.51 3.93 -33.76
N ASP A 69 -0.28 2.67 -34.20
CA ASP A 69 -1.04 1.47 -34.65
C ASP A 69 -0.50 0.13 -34.06
N ALA A 70 -1.01 -1.03 -34.49
CA ALA A 70 -1.02 -2.39 -33.90
C ALA A 70 0.18 -2.98 -33.08
N LYS A 71 1.40 -2.42 -33.07
CA LYS A 71 2.44 -2.69 -32.02
C LYS A 71 2.80 -1.46 -31.20
N ALA A 72 2.69 -0.27 -31.77
CA ALA A 72 2.56 0.95 -30.99
C ALA A 72 1.33 0.86 -30.07
N ALA A 73 0.20 0.29 -30.49
CA ALA A 73 -1.04 0.05 -29.74
C ALA A 73 -0.87 -0.26 -28.24
N TYR A 74 0.02 -1.18 -27.88
CA TYR A 74 0.29 -1.50 -26.47
C TYR A 74 1.09 -0.40 -25.75
N MET A 75 2.11 0.14 -26.41
CA MET A 75 2.92 1.27 -25.91
C MET A 75 2.16 2.60 -25.94
N ALA A 76 1.17 2.75 -26.82
CA ALA A 76 0.33 3.91 -27.06
C ALA A 76 -0.86 3.92 -26.09
N SER A 77 -1.58 2.82 -25.92
CA SER A 77 -2.60 2.71 -24.86
C SER A 77 -2.00 2.78 -23.44
N PHE A 78 -0.71 2.47 -23.29
CA PHE A 78 0.07 2.84 -22.10
C PHE A 78 0.38 4.35 -22.09
N PHE A 79 1.02 4.92 -23.11
CA PHE A 79 1.40 6.34 -23.15
C PHE A 79 0.21 7.32 -23.03
N GLU A 80 -0.92 7.02 -23.64
CA GLU A 80 -2.16 7.81 -23.67
C GLU A 80 -2.91 7.78 -22.33
N ARG A 81 -2.79 6.67 -21.59
CA ARG A 81 -3.36 6.50 -20.24
C ARG A 81 -2.41 6.94 -19.12
N GLU A 82 -1.11 6.78 -19.33
CA GLU A 82 -0.07 6.90 -18.30
C GLU A 82 0.83 8.12 -18.46
N GLY A 83 0.93 8.73 -19.65
CA GLY A 83 1.84 9.84 -19.95
C GLY A 83 3.34 9.48 -19.97
N VAL A 84 3.69 8.19 -19.92
CA VAL A 84 5.07 7.71 -19.76
C VAL A 84 5.46 6.80 -20.93
N ARG A 85 6.64 7.04 -21.51
CA ARG A 85 7.18 6.25 -22.63
C ARG A 85 8.11 5.17 -22.09
N LEU A 86 7.79 3.90 -22.35
CA LEU A 86 8.66 2.76 -22.04
C LEU A 86 9.65 2.55 -23.20
N GLU A 87 10.95 2.54 -22.92
CA GLU A 87 11.98 2.36 -23.95
C GLU A 87 12.26 0.89 -24.29
N LYS A 88 12.07 0.00 -23.30
CA LYS A 88 12.28 -1.44 -23.44
C LYS A 88 11.31 -2.20 -22.53
N VAL A 89 10.70 -3.26 -23.03
CA VAL A 89 9.82 -4.15 -22.25
C VAL A 89 10.39 -5.56 -22.35
N GLU A 90 11.12 -5.96 -21.31
CA GLU A 90 11.71 -7.29 -21.15
C GLU A 90 11.35 -7.82 -19.76
N GLU A 91 11.17 -9.12 -19.63
CA GLU A 91 10.78 -9.74 -18.37
C GLU A 91 11.95 -9.75 -17.38
N ASN A 92 11.88 -8.86 -16.39
CA ASN A 92 12.87 -8.78 -15.32
C ASN A 92 12.15 -8.73 -13.94
N PRO A 93 11.95 -9.88 -13.29
CA PRO A 93 11.26 -9.96 -12.00
C PRO A 93 11.94 -9.11 -10.91
N GLY A 94 13.28 -9.06 -10.89
CA GLY A 94 14.03 -8.28 -9.91
C GLY A 94 13.84 -6.76 -10.08
N LEU A 95 13.91 -6.26 -11.31
CA LEU A 95 13.67 -4.84 -11.59
C LEU A 95 12.20 -4.47 -11.38
N ARG A 96 11.26 -5.34 -11.73
CA ARG A 96 9.82 -5.18 -11.44
C ARG A 96 9.55 -5.11 -9.93
N PHE A 97 10.22 -5.94 -9.14
CA PHE A 97 10.14 -5.92 -7.67
C PHE A 97 10.70 -4.62 -7.08
N VAL A 98 11.90 -4.19 -7.51
CA VAL A 98 12.50 -2.91 -7.10
C VAL A 98 11.62 -1.72 -7.49
N ALA A 99 11.00 -1.73 -8.68
CA ALA A 99 10.05 -0.70 -9.11
C ALA A 99 8.74 -0.72 -8.29
N LYS A 100 8.14 -1.89 -8.00
CA LYS A 100 6.96 -2.01 -7.11
C LYS A 100 7.30 -1.48 -5.71
N ILE A 101 8.51 -1.73 -5.19
CA ILE A 101 9.01 -1.13 -3.95
C ILE A 101 9.08 0.39 -4.03
N PHE A 102 9.77 0.98 -5.02
CA PHE A 102 9.91 2.45 -5.10
C PHE A 102 8.54 3.16 -5.22
N LEU A 103 7.63 2.62 -6.03
CA LEU A 103 6.30 3.20 -6.23
C LEU A 103 5.44 3.08 -4.96
N ASN A 104 5.44 1.93 -4.29
CA ASN A 104 4.70 1.75 -3.03
C ASN A 104 5.32 2.53 -1.85
N SER A 105 6.65 2.74 -1.85
CA SER A 105 7.36 3.52 -0.83
C SER A 105 6.96 4.99 -0.80
N LEU A 106 6.43 5.53 -1.91
CA LEU A 106 5.96 6.92 -1.96
C LEU A 106 4.82 7.18 -0.97
N TRP A 107 3.84 6.26 -0.89
CA TRP A 107 2.79 6.30 0.13
C TRP A 107 3.37 6.15 1.54
N GLY A 108 4.26 5.18 1.73
CA GLY A 108 4.94 4.96 3.02
C GLY A 108 5.74 6.19 3.50
N LYS A 109 6.22 7.02 2.57
CA LYS A 109 6.91 8.29 2.88
C LYS A 109 5.95 9.39 3.34
N PHE A 110 4.77 9.51 2.74
CA PHE A 110 3.75 10.46 3.19
C PHE A 110 3.22 10.14 4.58
N CYS A 111 3.15 8.84 4.93
CA CYS A 111 2.72 8.32 6.23
C CYS A 111 3.88 8.10 7.21
N GLN A 112 5.12 8.50 6.90
CA GLN A 112 6.26 8.23 7.77
C GLN A 112 6.13 9.02 9.08
N ARG A 113 6.07 8.30 10.20
CA ARG A 113 6.16 8.89 11.55
C ARG A 113 7.50 9.60 11.75
N ASP A 114 7.44 10.78 12.34
CA ASP A 114 8.58 11.58 12.80
C ASP A 114 8.97 11.27 14.25
N ASP A 115 8.10 10.60 15.02
CA ASP A 115 8.35 10.15 16.40
C ASP A 115 9.38 9.01 16.53
N LEU A 116 10.11 8.67 15.48
CA LEU A 116 11.04 7.53 15.47
C LEU A 116 12.14 7.69 16.54
N THR A 117 12.48 6.58 17.20
CA THR A 117 13.67 6.54 18.07
C THR A 117 14.90 6.71 17.18
N SER A 118 15.73 7.70 17.50
CA SER A 118 17.07 7.85 16.94
C SER A 118 18.07 7.21 17.89
N THR A 119 19.01 6.44 17.35
CA THR A 119 20.14 5.86 18.09
C THR A 119 21.42 6.49 17.57
N GLU A 120 22.20 7.08 18.46
CA GLU A 120 23.49 7.74 18.15
C GLU A 120 24.58 7.17 19.05
N ILE A 121 25.79 7.00 18.52
CA ILE A 121 26.97 6.66 19.30
C ILE A 121 27.82 7.93 19.38
N VAL A 122 28.04 8.43 20.60
CA VAL A 122 28.91 9.58 20.86
C VAL A 122 30.21 9.13 21.51
N ASP A 123 31.31 9.73 21.08
CA ASP A 123 32.70 9.41 21.44
C ASP A 123 33.32 10.42 22.42
N SER A 124 32.54 11.41 22.83
CA SER A 124 33.01 12.60 23.53
C SER A 124 31.98 13.09 24.55
N TYR A 125 32.47 13.46 25.73
CA TYR A 125 31.65 13.97 26.84
C TYR A 125 30.87 15.23 26.45
N GLU A 126 31.42 16.07 25.57
CA GLU A 126 30.75 17.28 25.09
C GLU A 126 29.52 16.95 24.23
N ALA A 127 29.65 16.09 23.22
CA ALA A 127 28.52 15.67 22.38
C ALA A 127 27.45 14.96 23.22
N TRP A 128 27.86 14.11 24.16
CA TRP A 128 26.98 13.46 25.13
C TRP A 128 26.19 14.48 25.97
N LEU A 129 26.87 15.46 26.57
CA LEU A 129 26.24 16.48 27.40
C LEU A 129 25.33 17.42 26.59
N GLN A 130 25.73 17.79 25.36
CA GLN A 130 24.89 18.56 24.43
C GLN A 130 23.57 17.83 24.13
N ARG A 131 23.60 16.51 23.89
CA ARG A 131 22.37 15.70 23.72
C ARG A 131 21.55 15.60 25.01
N LEU A 132 22.17 15.35 26.16
CA LEU A 132 21.42 15.26 27.43
C LEU A 132 20.75 16.58 27.84
N THR A 133 21.27 17.72 27.38
CA THR A 133 20.75 19.06 27.72
C THR A 133 19.87 19.70 26.64
N ASP A 134 19.76 19.10 25.45
CA ASP A 134 18.90 19.58 24.36
C ASP A 134 17.41 19.47 24.75
N PRO A 135 16.69 20.60 24.92
CA PRO A 135 15.28 20.58 25.33
C PRO A 135 14.33 20.06 24.25
N SER A 136 14.78 19.98 22.99
CA SER A 136 13.98 19.51 21.85
C SER A 136 13.88 17.98 21.76
N ILE A 137 14.71 17.25 22.51
CA ILE A 137 14.69 15.78 22.56
C ILE A 137 14.26 15.24 23.92
N LYS A 138 13.87 13.97 23.92
CA LYS A 138 13.60 13.16 25.10
C LYS A 138 14.45 11.89 25.00
N VAL A 139 15.51 11.84 25.81
CA VAL A 139 16.36 10.66 25.97
C VAL A 139 15.53 9.51 26.56
N LYS A 140 15.78 8.29 26.10
CA LYS A 140 15.11 7.04 26.50
C LYS A 140 16.05 6.14 27.29
N SER A 141 17.24 5.90 26.75
CA SER A 141 18.32 5.15 27.37
C SER A 141 19.67 5.79 27.05
N CYS A 142 20.66 5.52 27.89
CA CYS A 142 22.04 5.87 27.65
C CYS A 142 22.92 4.76 28.22
N GLU A 143 23.70 4.10 27.37
CA GLU A 143 24.44 2.88 27.71
C GLU A 143 25.89 2.98 27.20
N PRO A 144 26.90 2.63 28.02
CA PRO A 144 28.29 2.65 27.57
C PRO A 144 28.59 1.50 26.60
N ILE A 145 29.25 1.82 25.48
CA ILE A 145 29.83 0.84 24.55
C ILE A 145 31.35 0.84 24.77
N GLY A 146 31.82 -0.12 25.57
CA GLY A 146 33.23 -0.19 25.98
C GLY A 146 33.60 0.97 26.91
N GLU A 147 34.84 1.46 26.79
CA GLU A 147 35.41 2.47 27.70
C GLU A 147 35.24 3.91 27.21
N SER A 148 35.04 4.13 25.90
CA SER A 148 35.15 5.47 25.27
C SER A 148 33.88 5.99 24.60
N PHE A 149 32.83 5.16 24.45
CA PHE A 149 31.63 5.52 23.70
C PHE A 149 30.37 5.40 24.55
N MET A 150 29.40 6.29 24.33
CA MET A 150 28.05 6.18 24.87
C MET A 150 27.07 6.02 23.72
N MET A 151 26.22 5.00 23.78
CA MET A 151 25.02 4.90 22.97
C MET A 151 23.90 5.72 23.61
N LEU A 152 23.24 6.56 22.82
CA LEU A 152 22.10 7.37 23.20
C LEU A 152 20.90 6.97 22.36
N GLU A 153 19.81 6.51 23.00
CA GLU A 153 18.50 6.50 22.36
C GLU A 153 17.71 7.74 22.75
N TYR A 154 17.14 8.43 21.76
CA TYR A 154 16.26 9.58 22.00
C TYR A 154 15.11 9.65 20.99
N LYS A 155 14.06 10.41 21.34
CA LYS A 155 12.98 10.81 20.43
C LYS A 155 12.86 12.35 20.42
N PRO A 156 12.29 12.96 19.36
CA PRO A 156 11.82 14.34 19.42
C PRO A 156 10.79 14.53 20.53
N ARG A 157 10.75 15.74 21.10
CA ARG A 157 9.81 16.13 22.18
C ARG A 157 8.64 16.94 21.62
N PHE A 158 7.51 16.27 21.43
CA PHE A 158 6.27 16.86 20.92
C PHE A 158 5.65 17.88 21.91
N GLY A 159 4.93 18.87 21.38
CA GLY A 159 4.28 19.94 22.14
C GLY A 159 5.19 21.14 22.47
N GLY A 160 6.28 21.33 21.71
CA GLY A 160 7.25 22.42 21.91
C GLY A 160 7.24 23.44 20.76
N ALA A 161 7.56 24.70 21.04
CA ALA A 161 7.54 25.81 20.07
C ALA A 161 8.59 25.73 18.93
N GLY A 162 9.25 24.57 18.75
CA GLY A 162 10.19 24.26 17.68
C GLY A 162 9.67 23.22 16.67
N GLU A 163 8.37 22.88 16.71
CA GLU A 163 7.76 21.89 15.82
C GLU A 163 7.99 22.21 14.33
N ARG A 164 8.86 21.42 13.70
CA ARG A 164 8.96 21.30 12.25
C ARG A 164 8.15 20.09 11.81
N ALA A 165 7.00 20.33 11.20
CA ALA A 165 6.29 19.30 10.45
C ALA A 165 7.28 18.60 9.49
N PHE A 166 7.30 17.27 9.50
CA PHE A 166 8.27 16.49 8.73
C PHE A 166 8.18 16.85 7.24
N LYS A 167 9.25 17.44 6.69
CA LYS A 167 9.30 18.13 5.38
C LYS A 167 8.78 17.33 4.18
N TYR A 168 8.65 16.01 4.32
CA TYR A 168 8.25 15.06 3.29
C TYR A 168 7.02 14.21 3.65
N ALA A 169 6.38 14.45 4.80
CA ALA A 169 5.14 13.78 5.20
C ALA A 169 3.93 14.55 4.67
N ASN A 170 2.85 13.82 4.38
CA ASN A 170 1.55 14.41 4.06
C ASN A 170 0.46 13.39 4.45
N VAL A 171 0.15 13.35 5.75
CA VAL A 171 -0.85 12.44 6.32
C VAL A 171 -2.21 12.54 5.59
N PRO A 172 -2.73 13.74 5.24
CA PRO A 172 -3.94 13.85 4.40
C PRO A 172 -3.86 13.09 3.08
N ILE A 173 -2.77 13.21 2.30
CA ILE A 173 -2.60 12.42 1.06
C ILE A 173 -2.62 10.93 1.40
N GLY A 174 -1.83 10.47 2.37
CA GLY A 174 -1.77 9.06 2.74
C GLY A 174 -3.10 8.46 3.19
N VAL A 175 -3.95 9.26 3.83
CA VAL A 175 -5.33 8.94 4.23
C VAL A 175 -6.29 8.89 3.05
N PHE A 176 -6.17 9.81 2.08
CA PHE A 176 -6.93 9.71 0.83
C PHE A 176 -6.50 8.49 0.00
N THR A 177 -5.20 8.18 -0.08
CA THR A 177 -4.70 7.00 -0.79
C THR A 177 -5.29 5.70 -0.23
N THR A 178 -5.29 5.51 1.09
CA THR A 178 -5.89 4.31 1.71
C THR A 178 -7.41 4.29 1.59
N SER A 179 -8.08 5.44 1.64
CA SER A 179 -9.54 5.53 1.51
C SER A 179 -10.02 5.18 0.10
N HIS A 180 -9.40 5.75 -0.94
CA HIS A 180 -9.70 5.41 -2.33
C HIS A 180 -9.32 3.96 -2.68
N ALA A 181 -8.22 3.43 -2.13
CA ALA A 181 -7.87 2.02 -2.28
C ALA A 181 -8.96 1.08 -1.72
N ARG A 182 -9.51 1.39 -0.54
CA ARG A 182 -10.64 0.64 0.05
C ARG A 182 -11.91 0.73 -0.81
N LEU A 183 -12.19 1.88 -1.42
CA LEU A 183 -13.34 2.04 -2.33
C LEU A 183 -13.18 1.19 -3.59
N ARG A 184 -12.00 1.19 -4.23
CA ARG A 184 -11.70 0.35 -5.41
C ARG A 184 -11.78 -1.16 -5.11
N LEU A 185 -11.37 -1.58 -3.91
CA LEU A 185 -11.60 -2.95 -3.44
C LEU A 185 -13.10 -3.20 -3.22
N TYR A 186 -13.81 -2.27 -2.58
CA TYR A 186 -15.25 -2.40 -2.31
C TYR A 186 -16.08 -2.51 -3.61
N GLU A 187 -15.78 -1.75 -4.66
CA GLU A 187 -16.42 -1.85 -5.98
C GLU A 187 -16.38 -3.29 -6.54
N ALA A 188 -15.22 -3.96 -6.41
CA ALA A 188 -15.08 -5.36 -6.82
C ALA A 188 -15.81 -6.33 -5.86
N LEU A 189 -15.75 -6.08 -4.54
CA LEU A 189 -16.47 -6.89 -3.54
C LEU A 189 -17.98 -6.81 -3.69
N GLU A 190 -18.53 -5.65 -4.06
CA GLU A 190 -19.96 -5.43 -4.27
C GLU A 190 -20.48 -6.20 -5.50
N GLY A 191 -19.75 -6.16 -6.63
CA GLY A 191 -20.06 -6.98 -7.82
C GLY A 191 -19.83 -8.49 -7.63
N LEU A 192 -18.95 -8.89 -6.72
CA LEU A 192 -18.72 -10.29 -6.37
C LEU A 192 -19.77 -10.83 -5.37
N GLY A 193 -20.21 -10.00 -4.42
CA GLY A 193 -21.23 -10.35 -3.42
C GLY A 193 -20.84 -11.54 -2.55
N THR A 194 -21.75 -12.48 -2.35
CA THR A 194 -21.55 -13.70 -1.54
C THR A 194 -20.52 -14.69 -2.11
N ARG A 195 -19.96 -14.42 -3.29
CA ARG A 195 -18.95 -15.27 -3.96
C ARG A 195 -17.53 -15.03 -3.45
N VAL A 196 -17.29 -13.93 -2.74
CA VAL A 196 -15.99 -13.62 -2.13
C VAL A 196 -15.63 -14.68 -1.07
N ILE A 197 -14.37 -15.09 -1.06
CA ILE A 197 -13.78 -16.04 -0.11
C ILE A 197 -12.85 -15.31 0.86
N TYR A 198 -11.97 -14.45 0.33
CA TYR A 198 -10.95 -13.72 1.07
C TYR A 198 -10.60 -12.43 0.34
N ALA A 199 -10.21 -11.39 1.07
CA ALA A 199 -9.68 -10.16 0.49
C ALA A 199 -8.51 -9.62 1.34
N ASP A 200 -7.49 -9.06 0.70
CA ASP A 200 -6.44 -8.31 1.38
C ASP A 200 -5.93 -7.15 0.51
N THR A 201 -6.30 -5.94 0.93
CA THR A 201 -5.75 -4.64 0.49
C THR A 201 -5.94 -4.34 -1.00
N ASP A 202 -5.14 -4.96 -1.85
CA ASP A 202 -5.13 -4.90 -3.31
C ASP A 202 -5.61 -6.21 -3.98
N SER A 203 -5.86 -7.27 -3.21
CA SER A 203 -6.17 -8.61 -3.73
C SER A 203 -7.52 -9.18 -3.28
N VAL A 204 -8.13 -10.04 -4.11
CA VAL A 204 -9.42 -10.71 -3.83
C VAL A 204 -9.45 -12.15 -4.36
N VAL A 205 -9.98 -13.07 -3.55
CA VAL A 205 -10.24 -14.47 -3.88
C VAL A 205 -11.75 -14.69 -3.94
N TYR A 206 -12.26 -15.30 -5.00
CA TYR A 206 -13.70 -15.50 -5.22
C TYR A 206 -14.05 -16.77 -6.00
N ARG A 207 -15.33 -17.18 -5.88
CA ARG A 207 -15.95 -18.21 -6.72
C ARG A 207 -16.43 -17.60 -8.03
N CYS A 208 -16.11 -18.25 -9.14
CA CYS A 208 -16.47 -17.80 -10.48
C CYS A 208 -17.33 -18.85 -11.19
N SER A 209 -18.52 -18.44 -11.64
CA SER A 209 -19.44 -19.27 -12.42
C SER A 209 -19.69 -18.64 -13.80
N PRO A 210 -19.92 -19.42 -14.88
CA PRO A 210 -20.09 -18.87 -16.22
C PRO A 210 -21.22 -17.85 -16.34
N GLY A 211 -20.92 -16.67 -16.86
CA GLY A 211 -21.90 -15.59 -17.09
C GLY A 211 -22.18 -14.68 -15.90
N GLU A 212 -21.56 -14.90 -14.74
CA GLU A 212 -21.60 -13.95 -13.62
C GLU A 212 -20.65 -12.76 -13.83
N TYR A 213 -20.77 -11.71 -13.00
CA TYR A 213 -19.80 -10.62 -12.96
C TYR A 213 -18.41 -11.11 -12.53
N GLU A 214 -17.37 -10.55 -13.14
CA GLU A 214 -15.98 -10.64 -12.69
C GLU A 214 -15.32 -9.24 -12.68
N PRO A 215 -14.37 -8.97 -11.75
CA PRO A 215 -13.56 -7.76 -11.78
C PRO A 215 -12.77 -7.66 -13.11
N PRO A 216 -12.84 -6.52 -13.85
CA PRO A 216 -12.24 -6.41 -15.19
C PRO A 216 -10.75 -6.72 -15.23
N GLY A 217 -10.40 -7.79 -15.94
CA GLY A 217 -9.04 -8.29 -16.06
C GLY A 217 -8.11 -7.40 -16.88
N GLY A 218 -6.82 -7.39 -16.56
CA GLY A 218 -5.79 -6.72 -17.34
C GLY A 218 -4.39 -6.73 -16.70
N SER A 219 -3.45 -6.08 -17.37
CA SER A 219 -2.03 -6.01 -16.99
C SER A 219 -1.51 -4.58 -16.78
N SER A 220 -2.32 -3.56 -17.10
CA SER A 220 -1.97 -2.15 -16.90
C SER A 220 -2.18 -1.71 -15.45
N LEU A 221 -1.61 -0.56 -15.07
CA LEU A 221 -1.78 0.06 -13.76
C LEU A 221 -3.28 0.14 -13.39
N GLY A 222 -3.64 -0.34 -12.21
CA GLY A 222 -5.01 -0.30 -11.69
C GLY A 222 -5.97 -1.35 -12.22
N GLN A 223 -5.54 -2.24 -13.11
CA GLN A 223 -6.34 -3.39 -13.56
C GLN A 223 -6.14 -4.59 -12.63
N TRP A 224 -7.12 -5.50 -12.61
CA TRP A 224 -7.03 -6.76 -11.89
C TRP A 224 -6.27 -7.79 -12.71
N THR A 225 -5.17 -8.32 -12.19
CA THR A 225 -4.38 -9.39 -12.83
C THR A 225 -4.56 -10.71 -12.07
N ASP A 226 -4.60 -11.85 -12.75
CA ASP A 226 -4.67 -13.16 -12.09
C ASP A 226 -3.33 -13.48 -11.40
N GLU A 227 -3.37 -13.83 -10.11
CA GLU A 227 -2.21 -14.30 -9.32
C GLU A 227 -1.99 -15.81 -9.47
N VAL A 228 -3.01 -16.55 -9.95
CA VAL A 228 -2.86 -17.97 -10.30
C VAL A 228 -1.98 -18.08 -11.55
N PRO A 229 -0.88 -18.86 -11.54
CA PRO A 229 0.01 -18.98 -12.70
C PRO A 229 -0.73 -19.45 -13.96
N ALA A 230 -0.37 -18.87 -15.12
CA ALA A 230 -1.04 -19.15 -16.39
C ALA A 230 -1.11 -20.66 -16.70
N GLY A 231 -2.29 -21.13 -17.10
CA GLY A 231 -2.58 -22.55 -17.36
C GLY A 231 -2.86 -23.39 -16.12
N CYS A 232 -2.53 -22.92 -14.91
CA CYS A 232 -2.85 -23.64 -13.66
C CYS A 232 -4.28 -23.32 -13.19
N ARG A 233 -4.93 -24.30 -12.54
CA ARG A 233 -6.29 -24.18 -12.00
C ARG A 233 -6.25 -24.21 -10.48
N MET A 234 -6.82 -23.23 -9.80
CA MET A 234 -6.90 -23.25 -8.34
C MET A 234 -8.03 -24.18 -7.88
N VAL A 235 -7.66 -25.32 -7.29
CA VAL A 235 -8.61 -26.38 -6.89
C VAL A 235 -9.10 -26.24 -5.44
N GLN A 236 -8.31 -25.61 -4.57
CA GLN A 236 -8.64 -25.42 -3.16
C GLN A 236 -8.05 -24.11 -2.64
N PHE A 237 -8.82 -23.39 -1.81
CA PHE A 237 -8.37 -22.29 -0.97
C PHE A 237 -8.73 -22.57 0.49
N THR A 238 -7.87 -22.22 1.45
CA THR A 238 -8.13 -22.38 2.89
C THR A 238 -7.38 -21.31 3.69
N THR A 239 -8.06 -20.68 4.64
CA THR A 239 -7.52 -19.59 5.47
C THR A 239 -7.83 -19.82 6.95
N GLY A 240 -6.84 -19.54 7.81
CA GLY A 240 -6.98 -19.48 9.26
C GLY A 240 -7.29 -18.08 9.79
N GLY A 241 -7.49 -17.10 8.90
CA GLY A 241 -7.71 -15.69 9.23
C GLY A 241 -6.86 -14.73 8.38
N PRO A 242 -6.95 -13.41 8.65
CA PRO A 242 -6.18 -12.38 7.95
C PRO A 242 -4.69 -12.72 7.83
N LYS A 243 -4.19 -12.68 6.59
CA LYS A 243 -2.78 -12.95 6.20
C LYS A 243 -2.26 -14.35 6.54
N LEU A 244 -3.15 -15.29 6.86
CA LEU A 244 -2.84 -16.71 7.06
C LEU A 244 -3.71 -17.57 6.13
N TYR A 245 -3.19 -17.92 4.96
CA TYR A 245 -3.90 -18.74 3.98
C TYR A 245 -2.95 -19.64 3.17
N ARG A 246 -3.56 -20.66 2.55
CA ARG A 246 -2.96 -21.59 1.59
C ARG A 246 -3.95 -21.77 0.44
N TYR A 247 -3.43 -21.89 -0.77
CA TYR A 247 -4.17 -22.43 -1.89
C TYR A 247 -3.43 -23.62 -2.50
N VAL A 248 -4.14 -24.40 -3.31
CA VAL A 248 -3.60 -25.54 -4.07
C VAL A 248 -3.97 -25.32 -5.53
N VAL A 249 -2.99 -25.48 -6.42
CA VAL A 249 -3.19 -25.43 -7.86
C VAL A 249 -2.91 -26.78 -8.50
N GLU A 250 -3.78 -27.16 -9.40
CA GLU A 250 -3.56 -28.18 -10.41
C GLU A 250 -2.79 -27.54 -11.57
N LYS A 251 -1.78 -28.24 -12.09
CA LYS A 251 -1.01 -27.82 -13.27
C LYS A 251 -1.60 -28.46 -14.53
N PRO A 252 -1.43 -27.86 -15.71
CA PRO A 252 -1.64 -28.59 -16.96
C PRO A 252 -0.58 -29.69 -17.10
N ASP A 253 -0.96 -30.79 -17.74
CA ASP A 253 -0.07 -31.89 -18.17
C ASP A 253 0.91 -31.46 -19.29
#